data_AF-A0A9D8NL03-F1
#
_entry.id   AF-A0A9D8NL03-F1
#
_cell.length_a   1.000
_cell.length_b   1.000
_cell.length_c   1.000
_cell.angle_alpha   90.00
_cell.angle_beta   90.00
_cell.angle_gamma   90.00
#
_symmetry.space_group_name_H-M   'P 1'
#
loop_
_entity.id
_entity.type
_entity.pdbx_description
1 polymer ?
#
loop_
_entity_poly.entity_id
_entity_poly.type
_entity_poly.pdbx_seq_one_letter_code
_entity_poly.pdbx_strand_id
1 'polypeptide(L)'
;MTRGALIFVGVLFSLACSWAALIFGSQLHLGALQPAAILNSSELYPAPRPGLAQQGAVVYRANGCFYCHSQQVRQGGITFGAVITDPGTNAPAVVAALRARFPSVSADTAQQTPGKLPVVIAADTTAAAANQAMKPFTDIEVKTELTFKNLGADIAAGLGPRGSVARDYLFDNPPLPGSLRAGPDLANVGSRAPEKFVGIWSFSPAARTNDALQAIERERHHLAHLYNPAAVAKGSTMPAYPFLFEKRPLKPGAKPSPDAIQLGKDTPSDGFEIIPSSDAKALVAYLLSLRHDASLAERAVPRPPRIPTPSTNAAPSAPAPKP
;
A
#
# COMPACT_ATOMS: atom_id res chain seq x y z
N MET A 1 47.41 -40.12 21.56
CA MET A 1 47.10 -38.81 20.92
C MET A 1 47.03 -38.87 19.38
N THR A 2 46.84 -40.04 18.75
CA THR A 2 46.97 -40.19 17.28
C THR A 2 45.76 -39.71 16.46
N ARG A 3 44.62 -39.39 17.09
CA ARG A 3 43.41 -38.92 16.40
C ARG A 3 43.15 -37.41 16.53
N GLY A 4 43.99 -36.68 17.26
CA GLY A 4 43.78 -35.25 17.51
C GLY A 4 43.72 -34.42 16.24
N ALA A 5 44.63 -34.67 15.29
CA ALA A 5 44.65 -33.99 13.99
C ALA A 5 43.39 -34.26 13.15
N LEU A 6 42.89 -35.51 13.15
CA LEU A 6 41.67 -35.88 12.44
C LEU A 6 40.43 -35.22 13.04
N ILE A 7 40.33 -35.17 14.38
CA ILE A 7 39.24 -34.48 15.08
C ILE A 7 39.28 -32.99 14.76
N PHE A 8 40.46 -32.37 14.79
CA PHE A 8 40.63 -30.95 14.45
C PHE A 8 40.16 -30.63 13.03
N VAL A 9 40.60 -31.41 12.03
CA VAL A 9 40.18 -31.22 10.63
C VAL A 9 38.67 -31.44 10.48
N GLY A 10 38.10 -32.44 11.14
CA GLY A 10 36.66 -32.68 11.14
C GLY A 10 35.87 -31.50 11.68
N VAL A 11 36.27 -30.95 12.84
CA VAL A 11 35.62 -29.78 13.45
C VAL A 11 35.77 -28.55 12.56
N LEU A 12 36.97 -28.29 12.03
CA LEU A 12 37.22 -27.15 11.15
C LEU A 12 36.37 -27.24 9.88
N PHE A 13 36.27 -28.44 9.28
CA PHE A 13 35.45 -28.69 8.11
C PHE A 13 33.97 -28.44 8.40
N SER A 14 33.44 -28.98 9.50
CA SER A 14 32.04 -28.74 9.89
C SER A 14 31.74 -27.26 10.10
N LEU A 15 32.64 -26.52 10.75
CA LEU A 15 32.50 -25.08 10.95
C LEU A 15 32.57 -24.31 9.62
N ALA A 16 33.53 -24.63 8.77
CA ALA A 16 33.69 -24.01 7.46
C ALA A 16 32.47 -24.27 6.55
N CYS A 17 31.96 -25.50 6.52
CA CYS A 17 30.76 -25.83 5.76
C CYS A 17 29.52 -25.14 6.32
N SER A 18 29.37 -25.06 7.65
CA SER A 18 28.25 -24.34 8.28
C SER A 18 28.29 -22.85 7.95
N TRP A 19 29.45 -22.21 8.07
CA TRP A 19 29.66 -20.81 7.73
C TRP A 19 29.44 -20.54 6.23
N ALA A 20 29.99 -21.39 5.37
CA ALA A 20 29.79 -21.29 3.92
C ALA A 20 28.31 -21.45 3.55
N ALA A 21 27.60 -22.43 4.11
CA ALA A 21 26.17 -22.63 3.86
C ALA A 21 25.34 -21.42 4.27
N LEU A 22 25.67 -20.75 5.38
CA LEU A 22 24.99 -19.53 5.82
C LEU A 22 25.20 -18.37 4.83
N ILE A 23 26.42 -18.17 4.34
CA ILE A 23 26.74 -17.11 3.39
C ILE A 23 26.15 -17.42 2.01
N PHE A 24 26.51 -18.56 1.42
CA PHE A 24 26.08 -18.93 0.08
C PHE A 24 24.57 -19.19 0.01
N GLY A 25 23.97 -19.77 1.04
CA GLY A 25 22.52 -19.96 1.10
C GLY A 25 21.76 -18.63 1.05
N SER A 26 22.26 -17.60 1.73
CA SER A 26 21.64 -16.25 1.64
C SER A 26 21.78 -15.64 0.24
N GLN A 27 22.93 -15.80 -0.39
CA GLN A 27 23.17 -15.30 -1.75
C GLN A 27 22.34 -16.04 -2.81
N LEU A 28 22.16 -17.35 -2.67
CA LEU A 28 21.32 -18.13 -3.57
C LEU A 28 19.83 -17.74 -3.45
N HIS A 29 19.34 -17.43 -2.25
CA HIS A 29 17.95 -17.04 -2.05
C HIS A 29 17.65 -15.58 -2.38
N LEU A 30 18.53 -14.65 -2.03
CA LEU A 30 18.27 -13.20 -2.12
C LEU A 30 19.14 -12.49 -3.17
N GLY A 31 20.35 -12.97 -3.44
CA GLY A 31 21.28 -12.33 -4.38
C GLY A 31 20.84 -12.40 -5.84
N ALA A 32 20.00 -13.40 -6.18
CA ALA A 32 19.41 -13.54 -7.51
C ALA A 32 18.00 -12.93 -7.62
N LEU A 33 17.54 -12.16 -6.62
CA LEU A 33 16.23 -11.55 -6.66
C LEU A 33 16.16 -10.55 -7.83
N GLN A 34 15.13 -10.67 -8.67
CA GLN A 34 14.90 -9.80 -9.82
C GLN A 34 13.59 -9.02 -9.65
N PRO A 35 13.28 -8.02 -10.49
CA PRO A 35 11.92 -7.51 -10.57
C PRO A 35 10.93 -8.63 -10.95
N ALA A 36 9.70 -8.58 -10.44
CA ALA A 36 8.62 -9.52 -10.77
C ALA A 36 7.44 -8.79 -11.40
N ALA A 37 6.69 -9.49 -12.25
CA ALA A 37 5.45 -8.95 -12.81
C ALA A 37 4.42 -8.69 -11.70
N ILE A 38 3.78 -7.52 -11.76
CA ILE A 38 2.64 -7.20 -10.92
C ILE A 38 1.47 -8.10 -11.35
N LEU A 39 0.76 -8.69 -10.39
CA LEU A 39 -0.36 -9.58 -10.68
C LEU A 39 -1.41 -8.89 -11.56
N ASN A 40 -1.73 -9.50 -12.70
CA ASN A 40 -2.65 -8.97 -13.73
C ASN A 40 -2.16 -7.70 -14.45
N SER A 41 -0.85 -7.48 -14.52
CA SER A 41 -0.22 -6.39 -15.27
C SER A 41 1.03 -6.92 -16.00
N SER A 42 1.43 -6.25 -17.08
CA SER A 42 2.71 -6.48 -17.77
C SER A 42 3.87 -5.69 -17.14
N GLU A 43 3.59 -4.82 -16.17
CA GLU A 43 4.59 -4.01 -15.48
C GLU A 43 5.43 -4.84 -14.51
N LEU A 44 6.72 -4.56 -14.48
CA LEU A 44 7.68 -5.14 -13.54
C LEU A 44 7.81 -4.28 -12.29
N TYR A 45 7.94 -4.95 -11.14
CA TYR A 45 8.10 -4.33 -9.83
C TYR A 45 9.27 -4.95 -9.03
N PRO A 46 10.05 -4.15 -8.29
CA PRO A 46 10.00 -2.68 -8.27
C PRO A 46 10.57 -2.08 -9.56
N ALA A 47 10.27 -0.81 -9.80
CA ALA A 47 10.98 0.01 -10.77
C ALA A 47 12.16 0.71 -10.09
N PRO A 48 13.29 0.95 -10.79
CA PRO A 48 14.39 1.72 -10.23
C PRO A 48 13.93 3.15 -9.91
N ARG A 49 14.43 3.71 -8.80
CA ARG A 49 14.07 5.08 -8.38
C ARG A 49 14.59 6.11 -9.39
N PRO A 50 13.81 7.16 -9.70
CA PRO A 50 14.29 8.31 -10.46
C PRO A 50 15.48 9.00 -9.78
N GLY A 51 16.35 9.67 -10.55
CA GLY A 51 17.60 10.25 -10.04
C GLY A 51 17.43 11.19 -8.83
N LEU A 52 16.39 12.02 -8.82
CA LEU A 52 16.11 12.92 -7.69
C LEU A 52 15.71 12.15 -6.41
N ALA A 53 14.95 11.06 -6.55
CA ALA A 53 14.60 10.18 -5.43
C ALA A 53 15.81 9.37 -4.93
N GLN A 54 16.77 9.02 -5.79
CA GLN A 54 18.03 8.41 -5.38
C GLN A 54 18.86 9.37 -4.52
N GLN A 55 18.96 10.64 -4.91
CA GLN A 55 19.61 11.68 -4.10
C GLN A 55 18.88 11.86 -2.76
N GLY A 56 17.54 11.89 -2.79
CA GLY A 56 16.73 11.98 -1.58
C GLY A 56 16.94 10.82 -0.60
N ALA A 57 17.20 9.62 -1.09
CA ALA A 57 17.54 8.47 -0.24
C ALA A 57 18.86 8.69 0.53
N VAL A 58 19.82 9.41 -0.07
CA VAL A 58 21.06 9.81 0.61
C VAL A 58 20.75 10.83 1.70
N VAL A 59 19.95 11.84 1.40
CA VAL A 59 19.53 12.87 2.37
C VAL A 59 18.77 12.22 3.54
N TYR A 60 17.86 11.28 3.26
CA TYR A 60 17.11 10.53 4.27
C TYR A 60 18.04 9.77 5.23
N ARG A 61 19.10 9.14 4.71
CA ARG A 61 20.13 8.47 5.54
C ARG A 61 20.97 9.45 6.34
N ALA A 62 21.46 10.51 5.69
CA ALA A 62 22.32 11.51 6.32
C ALA A 62 21.63 12.20 7.51
N ASN A 63 20.31 12.41 7.40
CA ASN A 63 19.47 12.99 8.43
C ASN A 63 19.00 11.98 9.49
N GLY A 64 19.32 10.70 9.36
CA GLY A 64 18.97 9.67 10.35
C GLY A 64 17.46 9.38 10.43
N CYS A 65 16.68 9.65 9.39
CA CYS A 65 15.22 9.48 9.43
C CYS A 65 14.79 8.04 9.76
N PHE A 66 15.61 7.05 9.38
CA PHE A 66 15.38 5.62 9.65
C PHE A 66 15.46 5.23 11.13
N TYR A 67 16.02 6.09 12.00
CA TYR A 67 16.02 5.86 13.45
C TYR A 67 14.63 6.05 14.06
N CYS A 68 13.75 6.84 13.44
CA CYS A 68 12.41 7.10 13.94
C CYS A 68 11.31 6.45 13.10
N HIS A 69 11.59 6.20 11.81
CA HIS A 69 10.62 5.70 10.84
C HIS A 69 11.06 4.37 10.25
N SER A 70 10.20 3.35 10.36
CA SER A 70 10.37 2.12 9.61
C SER A 70 9.88 2.26 8.17
N GLN A 71 10.31 1.36 7.30
CA GLN A 71 9.82 1.20 5.93
C GLN A 71 9.34 -0.24 5.67
N GLN A 72 8.83 -0.89 6.71
CA GLN A 72 8.46 -2.31 6.70
C GLN A 72 7.06 -2.51 7.29
N VAL A 73 6.07 -2.69 6.41
CA VAL A 73 4.69 -3.02 6.81
C VAL A 73 4.60 -4.48 7.22
N ARG A 74 4.00 -4.74 8.38
CA ARG A 74 3.83 -6.08 8.96
C ARG A 74 2.42 -6.60 8.67
N GLN A 75 2.34 -7.84 8.22
CA GLN A 75 1.08 -8.54 7.97
C GLN A 75 1.04 -9.83 8.79
N GLY A 76 0.04 -9.95 9.66
CA GLY A 76 -0.12 -11.09 10.57
C GLY A 76 -0.85 -12.28 9.95
N GLY A 77 -1.63 -12.08 8.89
CA GLY A 77 -2.37 -13.17 8.26
C GLY A 77 -3.22 -12.73 7.08
N ILE A 78 -4.05 -13.66 6.61
CA ILE A 78 -5.09 -13.44 5.60
C ILE A 78 -6.38 -14.13 6.04
N THR A 79 -7.52 -13.51 5.78
CA THR A 79 -8.82 -14.17 5.81
C THR A 79 -9.43 -14.20 4.42
N PHE A 80 -10.31 -15.15 4.18
CA PHE A 80 -11.02 -15.31 2.93
C PHE A 80 -12.50 -14.96 3.11
N GLY A 81 -13.11 -14.54 2.01
CA GLY A 81 -14.54 -14.35 1.89
C GLY A 81 -14.99 -14.85 0.54
N ALA A 82 -16.30 -14.88 0.35
CA ALA A 82 -16.91 -15.18 -0.92
C ALA A 82 -18.03 -14.19 -1.16
N VAL A 83 -18.15 -13.73 -2.39
CA VAL A 83 -19.20 -12.81 -2.81
C VAL A 83 -19.88 -13.31 -4.07
N ILE A 84 -21.14 -12.94 -4.25
CA ILE A 84 -21.85 -13.03 -5.53
C ILE A 84 -21.59 -11.73 -6.28
N THR A 85 -21.12 -11.86 -7.52
CA THR A 85 -20.85 -10.73 -8.43
C THR A 85 -21.88 -10.63 -9.55
N ASP A 86 -22.62 -11.71 -9.83
CA ASP A 86 -23.67 -11.76 -10.84
C ASP A 86 -24.70 -12.82 -10.40
N PRO A 87 -25.96 -12.44 -10.11
CA PRO A 87 -26.99 -13.37 -9.65
C PRO A 87 -27.54 -14.25 -10.78
N GLY A 88 -27.09 -14.07 -12.03
CA GLY A 88 -27.61 -14.81 -13.17
C GLY A 88 -29.09 -14.50 -13.44
N THR A 89 -29.78 -15.43 -14.11
CA THR A 89 -31.17 -15.25 -14.56
C THR A 89 -32.20 -15.90 -13.64
N ASN A 90 -31.79 -16.78 -12.72
CA ASN A 90 -32.70 -17.57 -11.88
C ASN A 90 -32.88 -16.97 -10.48
N ALA A 91 -33.55 -15.81 -10.41
CA ALA A 91 -33.77 -15.09 -9.16
C ALA A 91 -34.42 -15.94 -8.03
N PRO A 92 -35.43 -16.80 -8.30
CA PRO A 92 -36.02 -17.65 -7.25
C PRO A 92 -35.01 -18.62 -6.63
N ALA A 93 -34.14 -19.25 -7.43
CA ALA A 93 -33.11 -20.15 -6.94
C ALA A 93 -32.06 -19.41 -6.09
N VAL A 94 -31.67 -18.20 -6.49
CA VAL A 94 -30.74 -17.36 -5.71
C VAL A 94 -31.33 -17.00 -4.36
N VAL A 95 -32.60 -16.58 -4.32
CA VAL A 95 -33.29 -16.25 -3.06
C VAL A 95 -33.39 -17.46 -2.15
N ALA A 96 -33.72 -18.64 -2.69
CA ALA A 96 -33.76 -19.88 -1.93
C ALA A 96 -32.39 -20.25 -1.35
N ALA A 97 -31.33 -20.18 -2.15
CA ALA A 97 -29.95 -20.47 -1.72
C ALA A 97 -29.46 -19.48 -0.65
N LEU A 98 -29.76 -18.18 -0.79
CA LEU A 98 -29.44 -17.15 0.20
C LEU A 98 -30.14 -17.42 1.53
N ARG A 99 -31.43 -17.77 1.50
CA ARG A 99 -32.20 -18.07 2.71
C ARG A 99 -31.77 -19.36 3.39
N ALA A 100 -31.40 -20.38 2.63
CA ALA A 100 -30.84 -21.62 3.17
C ALA A 100 -29.52 -21.37 3.90
N ARG A 101 -28.68 -20.45 3.37
CA ARG A 101 -27.40 -20.09 3.98
C ARG A 101 -27.53 -19.13 5.15
N PHE A 102 -28.45 -18.17 5.06
CA PHE A 102 -28.68 -17.12 6.05
C PHE A 102 -30.14 -17.12 6.53
N PRO A 103 -30.50 -18.03 7.47
CA PRO A 103 -31.87 -18.15 7.96
C PRO A 103 -32.44 -16.88 8.60
N SER A 104 -31.58 -15.97 9.06
CA SER A 104 -31.95 -14.70 9.69
C SER A 104 -32.31 -13.59 8.71
N VAL A 105 -32.10 -13.77 7.40
CA VAL A 105 -32.43 -12.77 6.37
C VAL A 105 -33.91 -12.89 6.00
N SER A 106 -34.65 -11.76 6.05
CA SER A 106 -36.08 -11.74 5.70
C SER A 106 -36.31 -12.01 4.21
N ALA A 107 -37.51 -12.49 3.86
CA ALA A 107 -37.91 -12.77 2.49
C ALA A 107 -37.72 -11.57 1.55
N ASP A 108 -38.15 -10.39 2.01
CA ASP A 108 -38.08 -9.14 1.26
C ASP A 108 -36.63 -8.70 1.04
N THR A 109 -35.78 -8.88 2.05
CA THR A 109 -34.35 -8.57 1.94
C THR A 109 -33.68 -9.50 0.93
N ALA A 110 -33.96 -10.80 1.00
CA ALA A 110 -33.42 -11.78 0.06
C ALA A 110 -33.87 -11.51 -1.39
N GLN A 111 -35.12 -11.09 -1.60
CA GLN A 111 -35.65 -10.73 -2.93
C GLN A 111 -35.00 -9.46 -3.51
N GLN A 112 -34.63 -8.49 -2.68
CA GLN A 112 -33.94 -7.25 -3.11
C GLN A 112 -32.42 -7.42 -3.29
N THR A 113 -31.85 -8.52 -2.77
CA THR A 113 -30.40 -8.76 -2.74
C THR A 113 -29.76 -8.92 -4.12
N PRO A 114 -30.37 -9.59 -5.12
CA PRO A 114 -29.85 -9.62 -6.50
C PRO A 114 -29.63 -8.24 -7.14
N GLY A 115 -30.34 -7.20 -6.68
CA GLY A 115 -30.16 -5.81 -7.14
C GLY A 115 -29.06 -5.03 -6.41
N LYS A 116 -28.43 -5.60 -5.38
CA LYS A 116 -27.40 -4.94 -4.54
C LYS A 116 -26.10 -5.75 -4.55
N LEU A 117 -25.40 -5.70 -5.68
CA LEU A 117 -24.09 -6.34 -5.86
C LEU A 117 -22.95 -5.46 -5.32
N PRO A 118 -21.87 -6.04 -4.77
CA PRO A 118 -21.66 -7.47 -4.57
C PRO A 118 -22.34 -7.96 -3.27
N VAL A 119 -22.82 -9.20 -3.26
CA VAL A 119 -23.48 -9.80 -2.08
C VAL A 119 -22.50 -10.69 -1.35
N VAL A 120 -22.23 -10.43 -0.08
CA VAL A 120 -21.30 -11.22 0.73
C VAL A 120 -21.98 -12.52 1.20
N ILE A 121 -21.42 -13.67 0.83
CA ILE A 121 -21.92 -15.00 1.22
C ILE A 121 -21.02 -15.72 2.23
N ALA A 122 -19.78 -15.27 2.38
CA ALA A 122 -18.90 -15.61 3.49
C ALA A 122 -17.95 -14.45 3.75
N ALA A 123 -17.65 -14.18 5.02
CA ALA A 123 -16.69 -13.16 5.43
C ALA A 123 -15.76 -13.71 6.49
N ASP A 124 -14.50 -13.28 6.44
CA ASP A 124 -13.50 -13.50 7.48
C ASP A 124 -13.33 -14.96 7.92
N THR A 125 -13.31 -15.87 6.93
CA THR A 125 -13.23 -17.32 7.12
C THR A 125 -12.00 -17.93 6.41
N THR A 126 -11.89 -19.26 6.42
CA THR A 126 -10.82 -19.99 5.71
C THR A 126 -11.13 -20.10 4.21
N ALA A 127 -10.10 -20.32 3.38
CA ALA A 127 -10.29 -20.54 1.95
C ALA A 127 -11.24 -21.72 1.66
N ALA A 128 -11.11 -22.82 2.44
CA ALA A 128 -11.97 -23.99 2.31
C ALA A 128 -13.44 -23.68 2.61
N ALA A 129 -13.71 -22.95 3.71
CA ALA A 129 -15.07 -22.57 4.08
C ALA A 129 -15.69 -21.56 3.10
N ALA A 130 -14.89 -20.62 2.58
CA ALA A 130 -15.34 -19.70 1.54
C ALA A 130 -15.68 -20.44 0.24
N ASN A 131 -14.84 -21.39 -0.20
CA ASN A 131 -15.11 -22.25 -1.35
C ASN A 131 -16.37 -23.11 -1.17
N GLN A 132 -16.56 -23.68 0.03
CA GLN A 132 -17.76 -24.44 0.35
C GLN A 132 -19.01 -23.56 0.31
N ALA A 133 -18.93 -22.30 0.77
CA ALA A 133 -20.04 -21.36 0.72
C ALA A 133 -20.42 -20.95 -0.71
N MET A 134 -19.47 -20.95 -1.66
CA MET A 134 -19.73 -20.66 -3.07
C MET A 134 -20.47 -21.78 -3.81
N LYS A 135 -20.22 -23.05 -3.44
CA LYS A 135 -20.69 -24.22 -4.19
C LYS A 135 -22.20 -24.21 -4.51
N PRO A 136 -23.12 -23.96 -3.56
CA PRO A 136 -24.56 -23.96 -3.86
C PRO A 136 -24.98 -22.89 -4.87
N PHE A 137 -24.23 -21.80 -4.98
CA PHE A 137 -24.47 -20.71 -5.94
C PHE A 137 -23.89 -21.04 -7.31
N THR A 138 -22.68 -21.63 -7.35
CA THR A 138 -22.09 -22.11 -8.62
C THR A 138 -22.94 -23.18 -9.28
N ASP A 139 -23.55 -24.09 -8.49
CA ASP A 139 -24.43 -25.15 -8.98
C ASP A 139 -25.72 -24.61 -9.66
N ILE A 140 -26.10 -23.35 -9.40
CA ILE A 140 -27.25 -22.66 -10.03
C ILE A 140 -26.82 -21.55 -11.00
N GLU A 141 -25.59 -21.63 -11.53
CA GLU A 141 -25.02 -20.71 -12.51
C GLU A 141 -24.86 -19.25 -12.04
N VAL A 142 -24.88 -19.01 -10.73
CA VAL A 142 -24.57 -17.70 -10.13
C VAL A 142 -23.07 -17.50 -10.11
N LYS A 143 -22.58 -16.34 -10.60
CA LYS A 143 -21.14 -16.05 -10.56
C LYS A 143 -20.74 -15.60 -9.17
N THR A 144 -19.81 -16.34 -8.59
CA THR A 144 -19.20 -16.04 -7.30
C THR A 144 -17.72 -15.77 -7.45
N GLU A 145 -17.19 -14.88 -6.63
CA GLU A 145 -15.78 -14.55 -6.57
C GLU A 145 -15.23 -14.82 -5.15
N LEU A 146 -14.10 -15.54 -5.08
CA LEU A 146 -13.34 -15.68 -3.86
C LEU A 146 -12.61 -14.36 -3.58
N THR A 147 -12.79 -13.83 -2.38
CA THR A 147 -12.13 -12.62 -1.91
C THR A 147 -11.20 -12.95 -0.75
N PHE A 148 -10.24 -12.07 -0.48
CA PHE A 148 -9.41 -12.18 0.72
C PHE A 148 -9.14 -10.79 1.29
N LYS A 149 -8.78 -10.75 2.57
CA LYS A 149 -8.32 -9.55 3.27
C LYS A 149 -6.97 -9.83 3.90
N ASN A 150 -6.09 -8.84 3.85
CA ASN A 150 -4.84 -8.87 4.61
C ASN A 150 -5.13 -8.44 6.05
N LEU A 151 -4.54 -9.14 7.03
CA LEU A 151 -4.71 -8.87 8.46
C LEU A 151 -3.40 -8.42 9.09
N GLY A 152 -3.50 -7.68 10.19
CA GLY A 152 -2.36 -7.23 11.00
C GLY A 152 -2.57 -5.81 11.51
N ALA A 153 -1.87 -5.45 12.59
CA ALA A 153 -1.97 -4.12 13.17
C ALA A 153 -1.63 -3.01 12.15
N ASP A 154 -0.59 -3.20 11.34
CA ASP A 154 -0.18 -2.20 10.34
C ASP A 154 -1.19 -2.09 9.19
N ILE A 155 -1.80 -3.20 8.78
CA ILE A 155 -2.84 -3.21 7.75
C ILE A 155 -4.10 -2.52 8.26
N ALA A 156 -4.51 -2.82 9.50
CA ALA A 156 -5.65 -2.18 10.16
C ALA A 156 -5.42 -0.67 10.37
N ALA A 157 -4.17 -0.27 10.64
CA ALA A 157 -3.76 1.13 10.75
C ALA A 157 -3.54 1.82 9.39
N GLY A 158 -3.84 1.16 8.27
CA GLY A 158 -3.74 1.76 6.94
C GLY A 158 -2.32 2.10 6.48
N LEU A 159 -1.28 1.50 7.10
CA LEU A 159 0.13 1.79 6.76
C LEU A 159 0.54 1.25 5.38
N GLY A 160 -0.20 0.27 4.87
CA GLY A 160 -0.06 -0.28 3.52
C GLY A 160 -1.12 -1.34 3.22
N PRO A 161 -1.30 -1.70 1.94
CA PRO A 161 -2.31 -2.68 1.53
C PRO A 161 -1.88 -4.14 1.72
N ARG A 162 -0.58 -4.38 1.92
CA ARG A 162 0.03 -5.70 2.16
C ARG A 162 1.29 -5.58 3.02
N GLY A 163 1.77 -6.70 3.54
CA GLY A 163 3.08 -6.78 4.17
C GLY A 163 4.22 -6.52 3.17
N SER A 164 5.30 -5.90 3.66
CA SER A 164 6.51 -5.71 2.86
C SER A 164 7.25 -7.03 2.63
N VAL A 165 7.93 -7.13 1.50
CA VAL A 165 8.70 -8.31 1.05
C VAL A 165 10.11 -7.89 0.65
N ALA A 166 11.03 -8.86 0.55
CA ALA A 166 12.43 -8.58 0.20
C ALA A 166 12.55 -7.81 -1.13
N ARG A 167 11.67 -8.10 -2.09
CA ARG A 167 11.67 -7.46 -3.41
C ARG A 167 11.38 -5.97 -3.37
N ASP A 168 10.67 -5.48 -2.35
CA ASP A 168 10.40 -4.05 -2.18
C ASP A 168 11.70 -3.24 -2.03
N TYR A 169 12.77 -3.88 -1.53
CA TYR A 169 14.07 -3.25 -1.28
C TYR A 169 15.13 -3.57 -2.35
N LEU A 170 14.74 -4.15 -3.48
CA LEU A 170 15.69 -4.67 -4.49
C LEU A 170 16.70 -3.62 -4.97
N PHE A 171 16.28 -2.36 -5.06
CA PHE A 171 17.12 -1.24 -5.50
C PHE A 171 17.60 -0.35 -4.34
N ASP A 172 17.44 -0.79 -3.09
CA ASP A 172 17.96 -0.08 -1.93
C ASP A 172 19.33 -0.60 -1.52
N ASN A 173 20.30 0.32 -1.46
CA ASN A 173 21.65 0.01 -0.98
C ASN A 173 22.16 1.13 -0.03
N PRO A 174 22.23 0.88 1.29
CA PRO A 174 21.68 -0.29 1.99
C PRO A 174 20.14 -0.22 2.10
N PRO A 175 19.44 -1.36 2.30
CA PRO A 175 18.03 -1.37 2.67
C PRO A 175 17.82 -0.74 4.05
N LEU A 176 16.75 0.05 4.19
CA LEU A 176 16.42 0.77 5.43
C LEU A 176 15.02 0.37 5.97
N PRO A 177 14.82 -0.89 6.38
CA PRO A 177 13.55 -1.32 6.95
C PRO A 177 13.20 -0.56 8.25
N GLY A 178 14.21 0.03 8.92
CA GLY A 178 14.10 0.73 10.20
C GLY A 178 13.88 -0.23 11.38
N SER A 179 14.30 0.17 12.57
CA SER A 179 14.23 -0.67 13.79
C SER A 179 13.23 -0.15 14.83
N LEU A 180 12.88 1.14 14.77
CA LEU A 180 12.01 1.83 15.72
C LEU A 180 10.90 2.59 14.97
N ARG A 181 9.78 2.80 15.66
CA ARG A 181 8.62 3.58 15.17
C ARG A 181 8.25 4.67 16.18
N ALA A 182 9.14 5.65 16.36
CA ALA A 182 8.79 6.88 17.05
C ALA A 182 7.85 7.73 16.19
N GLY A 183 8.07 7.72 14.87
CA GLY A 183 7.11 8.17 13.85
C GLY A 183 6.44 6.99 13.13
N PRO A 184 5.43 7.26 12.29
CA PRO A 184 4.75 6.23 11.52
C PRO A 184 5.68 5.59 10.48
N ASP A 185 5.33 4.37 10.06
CA ASP A 185 6.00 3.69 8.95
C ASP A 185 5.85 4.47 7.63
N LEU A 186 6.89 4.51 6.80
CA LEU A 186 6.97 5.28 5.56
C LEU A 186 6.96 4.42 4.28
N ALA A 187 6.87 3.09 4.37
CA ALA A 187 6.97 2.17 3.23
C ALA A 187 6.02 2.50 2.06
N ASN A 188 4.87 3.10 2.36
CA ASN A 188 3.84 3.46 1.40
C ASN A 188 3.47 4.94 1.47
N VAL A 189 4.32 5.81 2.02
CA VAL A 189 3.97 7.23 2.20
C VAL A 189 3.67 7.92 0.86
N GLY A 190 4.31 7.50 -0.23
CA GLY A 190 4.04 8.00 -1.57
C GLY A 190 2.67 7.59 -2.15
N SER A 191 2.01 6.58 -1.57
CA SER A 191 0.66 6.15 -1.97
C SER A 191 -0.45 6.74 -1.10
N ARG A 192 -0.11 7.53 -0.06
CA ARG A 192 -1.09 8.06 0.91
C ARG A 192 -1.75 9.33 0.38
N ALA A 193 -3.08 9.41 0.51
CA ALA A 193 -3.85 10.60 0.13
C ALA A 193 -3.64 11.73 1.17
N PRO A 194 -3.42 12.99 0.74
CA PRO A 194 -3.16 14.11 1.63
C PRO A 194 -4.39 14.52 2.46
N GLU A 195 -5.60 14.34 1.92
CA GLU A 195 -6.88 14.66 2.58
C GLU A 195 -7.22 13.79 3.81
N LYS A 196 -6.31 12.87 4.19
CA LYS A 196 -6.44 12.00 5.36
C LYS A 196 -5.38 12.22 6.44
N PHE A 197 -4.63 13.33 6.38
CA PHE A 197 -3.72 13.74 7.46
C PHE A 197 -4.43 14.40 8.66
N VAL A 198 -5.71 14.07 8.90
CA VAL A 198 -6.48 14.47 10.08
C VAL A 198 -7.07 13.20 10.73
N GLY A 199 -6.57 12.82 11.91
CA GLY A 199 -7.00 11.61 12.64
C GLY A 199 -6.26 10.32 12.26
N ILE A 200 -6.59 9.20 12.92
CA ILE A 200 -5.92 7.90 12.76
C ILE A 200 -6.14 7.35 11.34
N TRP A 201 -5.19 7.66 10.46
CA TRP A 201 -4.67 6.85 9.36
C TRP A 201 -5.69 5.91 8.68
N SER A 202 -6.59 6.46 7.86
CA SER A 202 -7.53 5.66 7.06
C SER A 202 -7.08 5.50 5.61
N PHE A 203 -7.07 4.28 5.08
CA PHE A 203 -6.79 4.01 3.66
C PHE A 203 -8.03 4.27 2.79
N SER A 204 -7.89 4.83 1.59
CA SER A 204 -8.93 4.76 0.54
C SER A 204 -8.37 3.91 -0.60
N PRO A 205 -9.07 2.85 -1.05
CA PRO A 205 -8.64 2.06 -2.21
C PRO A 205 -8.76 2.85 -3.54
N ALA A 206 -9.34 4.05 -3.50
CA ALA A 206 -9.60 4.88 -4.67
C ALA A 206 -8.78 6.17 -4.59
N ALA A 207 -7.52 6.10 -5.02
CA ALA A 207 -6.84 7.16 -5.79
C ALA A 207 -5.40 6.73 -6.13
N ARG A 208 -5.25 5.76 -7.05
CA ARG A 208 -4.18 5.89 -8.05
C ARG A 208 -4.67 6.90 -9.07
N THR A 209 -4.81 8.15 -8.68
CA THR A 209 -5.04 9.22 -9.64
C THR A 209 -3.68 9.77 -10.02
N ASN A 210 -3.40 9.75 -11.32
CA ASN A 210 -2.34 10.55 -11.92
C ASN A 210 -2.74 12.04 -11.92
N ASP A 211 -3.49 12.47 -10.92
CA ASP A 211 -3.92 13.85 -10.82
C ASP A 211 -2.72 14.67 -10.36
N ALA A 212 -2.17 15.44 -11.29
CA ALA A 212 -1.03 16.30 -11.06
C ALA A 212 -1.27 17.24 -9.87
N LEU A 213 -2.53 17.64 -9.62
CA LEU A 213 -2.89 18.49 -8.49
C LEU A 213 -2.66 17.79 -7.15
N GLN A 214 -3.04 16.52 -7.03
CA GLN A 214 -2.79 15.76 -5.79
C GLN A 214 -1.30 15.47 -5.56
N ALA A 215 -0.52 15.32 -6.64
CA ALA A 215 0.93 15.15 -6.52
C ALA A 215 1.60 16.40 -5.94
N ILE A 216 1.21 17.59 -6.44
CA ILE A 216 1.70 18.88 -5.94
C ILE A 216 1.29 19.08 -4.48
N GLU A 217 0.06 18.73 -4.10
CA GLU A 217 -0.42 18.87 -2.73
C GLU A 217 0.34 17.96 -1.75
N ARG A 218 0.62 16.70 -2.14
CA ARG A 218 1.45 15.79 -1.32
C ARG A 218 2.87 16.32 -1.14
N GLU A 219 3.48 16.81 -2.21
CA GLU A 219 4.81 17.42 -2.15
C GLU A 219 4.83 18.60 -1.17
N ARG A 220 3.87 19.54 -1.30
CA ARG A 220 3.73 20.68 -0.39
C ARG A 220 3.52 20.27 1.05
N HIS A 221 2.67 19.27 1.30
CA HIS A 221 2.45 18.74 2.64
C HIS A 221 3.74 18.20 3.26
N HIS A 222 4.52 17.41 2.51
CA HIS A 222 5.79 16.88 3.01
C HIS A 222 6.84 17.97 3.26
N LEU A 223 6.93 18.97 2.38
CA LEU A 223 7.83 20.10 2.59
C LEU A 223 7.44 20.93 3.83
N ALA A 224 6.16 21.22 4.00
CA ALA A 224 5.65 21.90 5.19
C ALA A 224 5.93 21.09 6.47
N HIS A 225 5.68 19.77 6.43
CA HIS A 225 5.92 18.89 7.57
C HIS A 225 7.41 18.79 7.90
N LEU A 226 8.31 18.75 6.92
CA LEU A 226 9.75 18.77 7.17
C LEU A 226 10.20 20.09 7.81
N TYR A 227 9.67 21.23 7.36
CA TYR A 227 10.03 22.53 7.90
C TYR A 227 9.50 22.74 9.33
N ASN A 228 8.22 22.43 9.58
CA ASN A 228 7.60 22.54 10.89
C ASN A 228 6.59 21.41 11.14
N PRO A 229 7.06 20.24 11.63
CA PRO A 229 6.20 19.08 11.85
C PRO A 229 5.04 19.37 12.81
N ALA A 230 5.26 20.18 13.85
CA ALA A 230 4.24 20.47 14.86
C ALA A 230 3.10 21.35 14.33
N ALA A 231 3.37 22.20 13.33
CA ALA A 231 2.36 23.01 12.67
C ALA A 231 1.46 22.18 11.74
N VAL A 232 2.02 21.15 11.10
CA VAL A 232 1.27 20.27 10.18
C VAL A 232 0.57 19.13 10.92
N ALA A 233 1.24 18.53 11.90
CA ALA A 233 0.75 17.42 12.70
C ALA A 233 0.82 17.77 14.20
N LYS A 234 -0.33 18.14 14.77
CA LYS A 234 -0.44 18.51 16.19
C LYS A 234 0.08 17.37 17.08
N GLY A 235 1.03 17.69 17.96
CA GLY A 235 1.65 16.71 18.86
C GLY A 235 2.76 15.87 18.22
N SER A 236 3.22 16.21 17.01
CA SER A 236 4.38 15.58 16.39
C SER A 236 5.63 15.74 17.26
N THR A 237 6.33 14.63 17.49
CA THR A 237 7.65 14.61 18.15
C THR A 237 8.79 14.62 17.15
N MET A 238 8.50 14.72 15.84
CA MET A 238 9.52 14.80 14.80
C MET A 238 10.30 16.13 14.93
N PRO A 239 11.65 16.11 14.92
CA PRO A 239 12.44 17.33 14.86
C PRO A 239 12.14 18.12 13.57
N ALA A 240 12.18 19.44 13.66
CA ALA A 240 12.11 20.29 12.48
C ALA A 240 13.42 20.23 11.68
N TYR A 241 13.32 20.32 10.35
CA TYR A 241 14.46 20.35 9.42
C TYR A 241 14.59 21.71 8.71
N PRO A 242 14.59 22.85 9.43
CA PRO A 242 14.61 24.18 8.80
C PRO A 242 15.89 24.44 8.00
N PHE A 243 16.98 23.73 8.32
CA PHE A 243 18.25 23.82 7.59
C PHE A 243 18.20 23.28 6.15
N LEU A 244 17.14 22.54 5.79
CA LEU A 244 16.88 22.15 4.41
C LEU A 244 16.15 23.26 3.61
N PHE A 245 15.93 24.42 4.21
CA PHE A 245 15.17 25.52 3.62
C PHE A 245 15.95 26.83 3.75
N GLU A 246 15.72 27.73 2.78
CA GLU A 246 16.29 29.07 2.76
C GLU A 246 15.19 30.10 3.07
N LYS A 247 15.46 30.99 4.02
CA LYS A 247 14.59 32.11 4.34
C LYS A 247 15.06 33.34 3.55
N ARG A 248 14.21 33.83 2.63
CA ARG A 248 14.51 35.00 1.79
C ARG A 248 13.56 36.15 2.07
N PRO A 249 14.01 37.41 2.04
CA PRO A 249 13.11 38.56 2.21
C PRO A 249 12.17 38.67 1.01
N LEU A 250 10.87 38.75 1.29
CA LEU A 250 9.83 39.01 0.32
C LEU A 250 9.62 40.53 0.24
N LYS A 251 9.79 41.11 -0.95
CA LYS A 251 9.57 42.55 -1.15
C LYS A 251 8.11 42.90 -0.81
N PRO A 252 7.84 44.05 -0.16
CA PRO A 252 6.47 44.48 0.11
C PRO A 252 5.62 44.50 -1.17
N GLY A 253 4.48 43.80 -1.16
CA GLY A 253 3.59 43.68 -2.31
C GLY A 253 4.00 42.66 -3.39
N ALA A 254 5.13 41.97 -3.24
CA ALA A 254 5.52 40.88 -4.14
C ALA A 254 4.76 39.59 -3.82
N LYS A 255 4.42 38.82 -4.85
CA LYS A 255 3.89 37.46 -4.68
C LYS A 255 5.04 36.52 -4.27
N PRO A 256 4.81 35.55 -3.37
CA PRO A 256 5.79 34.52 -3.05
C PRO A 256 6.25 33.75 -4.30
N SER A 257 7.48 33.24 -4.26
CA SER A 257 8.00 32.34 -5.27
C SER A 257 7.09 31.12 -5.46
N PRO A 258 6.95 30.57 -6.68
CA PRO A 258 6.18 29.34 -6.91
C PRO A 258 6.64 28.15 -6.04
N ASP A 259 7.92 28.15 -5.66
CA ASP A 259 8.55 27.12 -4.85
C ASP A 259 8.39 27.35 -3.33
N ALA A 260 7.85 28.50 -2.91
CA ALA A 260 7.74 28.81 -1.48
C ALA A 260 6.73 27.89 -0.79
N ILE A 261 7.09 27.39 0.40
CA ILE A 261 6.18 26.56 1.19
C ILE A 261 5.07 27.41 1.83
N GLN A 262 3.90 26.81 2.01
CA GLN A 262 2.75 27.43 2.66
C GLN A 262 2.47 26.68 3.97
N LEU A 263 2.45 27.40 5.10
CA LEU A 263 2.22 26.82 6.44
C LEU A 263 0.82 27.17 6.99
N GLY A 264 -0.12 27.54 6.11
CA GLY A 264 -1.45 28.01 6.51
C GLY A 264 -1.43 29.44 7.06
N LYS A 265 -2.24 29.73 8.10
CA LYS A 265 -2.32 31.06 8.74
C LYS A 265 -1.00 31.47 9.43
N ASP A 266 -0.12 30.52 9.69
CA ASP A 266 1.19 30.69 10.33
C ASP A 266 2.34 30.77 9.32
N THR A 267 2.03 30.96 8.03
CA THR A 267 3.05 31.35 7.04
C THR A 267 3.73 32.63 7.55
N PRO A 268 5.08 32.72 7.62
CA PRO A 268 5.73 33.91 8.16
C PRO A 268 5.19 35.16 7.46
N SER A 269 4.35 35.91 8.17
CA SER A 269 3.77 37.19 7.74
C SER A 269 4.80 38.31 7.77
N ASP A 270 6.03 38.00 8.18
CA ASP A 270 7.08 38.97 8.53
C ASP A 270 7.91 39.39 7.30
N GLY A 271 7.33 39.39 6.10
CA GLY A 271 8.05 39.81 4.89
C GLY A 271 9.19 38.87 4.48
N PHE A 272 9.07 37.57 4.76
CA PHE A 272 10.00 36.55 4.28
C PHE A 272 9.25 35.39 3.62
N GLU A 273 9.85 34.79 2.61
CA GLU A 273 9.45 33.52 2.03
C GLU A 273 10.41 32.40 2.44
N ILE A 274 9.90 31.17 2.52
CA ILE A 274 10.67 29.97 2.85
C ILE A 274 10.72 29.07 1.63
N ILE A 275 11.93 28.84 1.11
CA ILE A 275 12.16 28.12 -0.15
C ILE A 275 12.88 26.80 0.16
N PRO A 276 12.38 25.65 -0.33
CA PRO A 276 13.05 24.37 -0.17
C PRO A 276 14.36 24.33 -0.98
N SER A 277 15.43 23.86 -0.34
CA SER A 277 16.69 23.54 -1.02
C SER A 277 16.53 22.38 -2.01
N SER A 278 17.56 22.12 -2.82
CA SER A 278 17.65 20.90 -3.63
C SER A 278 17.49 19.63 -2.79
N ASP A 279 18.07 19.62 -1.59
CA ASP A 279 18.05 18.46 -0.70
C ASP A 279 16.67 18.22 -0.10
N ALA A 280 15.92 19.28 0.23
CA ALA A 280 14.52 19.17 0.64
C ALA A 280 13.66 18.55 -0.48
N LYS A 281 13.80 19.07 -1.72
CA LYS A 281 13.06 18.54 -2.88
C LYS A 281 13.44 17.09 -3.18
N ALA A 282 14.73 16.77 -3.10
CA ALA A 282 15.23 15.40 -3.26
C ALA A 282 14.65 14.46 -2.20
N LEU A 283 14.70 14.84 -0.93
CA LEU A 283 14.14 14.07 0.18
C LEU A 283 12.64 13.81 -0.02
N VAL A 284 11.86 14.81 -0.42
CA VAL A 284 10.43 14.61 -0.71
C VAL A 284 10.20 13.73 -1.93
N ALA A 285 11.00 13.87 -2.99
CA ALA A 285 10.95 12.95 -4.12
C ALA A 285 11.22 11.49 -3.72
N TYR A 286 12.15 11.28 -2.78
CA TYR A 286 12.38 9.95 -2.19
C TYR A 286 11.15 9.46 -1.42
N LEU A 287 10.59 10.26 -0.52
CA LEU A 287 9.38 9.87 0.24
C LEU A 287 8.21 9.52 -0.69
N LEU A 288 7.98 10.33 -1.73
CA LEU A 288 6.93 10.07 -2.73
C LEU A 288 7.20 8.82 -3.58
N SER A 289 8.45 8.37 -3.68
CA SER A 289 8.82 7.11 -4.34
C SER A 289 8.57 5.86 -3.49
N LEU A 290 8.34 6.00 -2.17
CA LEU A 290 8.10 4.86 -1.27
C LEU A 290 6.68 4.32 -1.46
N ARG A 291 6.59 3.22 -2.23
CA ARG A 291 5.37 2.61 -2.77
C ARG A 291 5.46 1.08 -2.71
N HIS A 292 5.27 0.47 -1.53
CA HIS A 292 5.20 -1.00 -1.35
C HIS A 292 3.77 -1.55 -1.58
N ASP A 293 3.08 -1.03 -2.60
CA ASP A 293 1.64 -1.24 -2.84
C ASP A 293 1.34 -2.12 -4.07
N ALA A 294 2.36 -2.59 -4.79
CA ALA A 294 2.20 -3.50 -5.91
C ALA A 294 1.73 -4.88 -5.46
N SER A 295 0.76 -5.47 -6.17
CA SER A 295 0.27 -6.83 -5.88
C SER A 295 1.24 -7.87 -6.47
N LEU A 296 1.89 -8.66 -5.63
CA LEU A 296 2.89 -9.66 -6.02
C LEU A 296 2.39 -11.08 -5.71
N ALA A 297 2.92 -12.09 -6.38
CA ALA A 297 2.55 -13.50 -6.12
C ALA A 297 2.83 -13.91 -4.66
N GLU A 298 3.97 -13.47 -4.11
CA GLU A 298 4.40 -13.71 -2.73
C GLU A 298 3.57 -12.94 -1.68
N ARG A 299 3.03 -11.77 -2.05
CA ARG A 299 2.11 -10.96 -1.23
C ARG A 299 1.16 -10.17 -2.13
N ALA A 300 -0.08 -10.64 -2.21
CA ALA A 300 -1.11 -9.99 -3.01
C ALA A 300 -1.82 -8.87 -2.24
N VAL A 301 -2.27 -7.85 -2.99
CA VAL A 301 -3.17 -6.82 -2.51
C VAL A 301 -4.61 -7.23 -2.79
N PRO A 302 -5.52 -7.20 -1.78
CA PRO A 302 -6.93 -7.44 -1.97
C PRO A 302 -7.53 -6.52 -3.05
N ARG A 303 -8.30 -7.10 -3.97
CA ARG A 303 -9.02 -6.35 -5.00
C ARG A 303 -10.51 -6.29 -4.64
N PRO A 304 -11.21 -5.17 -4.91
CA PRO A 304 -12.66 -5.18 -4.89
C PRO A 304 -13.22 -6.19 -5.90
N PRO A 305 -14.35 -6.87 -5.60
CA PRO A 305 -14.96 -7.83 -6.50
C PRO A 305 -15.32 -7.21 -7.85
N ARG A 306 -15.22 -8.00 -8.92
CA ARG A 306 -15.57 -7.55 -10.27
C ARG A 306 -17.06 -7.70 -10.52
N ILE A 307 -17.80 -6.61 -10.43
CA ILE A 307 -19.22 -6.56 -10.83
C ILE A 307 -19.27 -6.36 -12.35
N PRO A 308 -19.91 -7.26 -13.13
CA PRO A 308 -20.11 -7.04 -14.56
C PRO A 308 -20.93 -5.77 -14.78
N THR A 309 -20.46 -4.86 -15.62
CA THR A 309 -21.31 -3.81 -16.16
C THR A 309 -22.28 -4.43 -17.17
N PRO A 310 -23.55 -3.97 -17.24
CA PRO A 310 -24.47 -4.40 -18.30
C PRO A 310 -23.80 -4.18 -19.67
N SER A 311 -23.75 -5.24 -20.48
CA SER A 311 -23.22 -5.15 -21.84
C SER A 311 -24.01 -4.10 -22.63
N THR A 312 -23.34 -3.06 -23.11
CA THR A 312 -23.91 -2.05 -24.02
C THR A 312 -24.18 -2.58 -25.43
N ASN A 313 -23.96 -3.88 -25.68
CA ASN A 313 -24.21 -4.52 -26.97
C ASN A 313 -25.59 -5.18 -27.09
N ALA A 314 -26.49 -4.99 -26.11
CA ALA A 314 -27.90 -5.31 -26.33
C ALA A 314 -28.50 -4.23 -27.24
N ALA A 315 -28.79 -4.59 -28.49
CA ALA A 315 -29.50 -3.72 -29.43
C ALA A 315 -30.78 -3.17 -28.75
N PRO A 316 -31.10 -1.88 -28.91
CA PRO A 316 -32.33 -1.33 -28.34
C PRO A 316 -33.52 -2.12 -28.90
N SER A 317 -34.25 -2.80 -28.02
CA SER A 317 -35.53 -3.41 -28.36
C SER A 317 -36.45 -2.31 -28.89
N ALA A 318 -36.86 -2.45 -30.16
CA ALA A 318 -37.76 -1.52 -30.82
C ALA A 318 -39.03 -1.31 -29.95
N PRO A 319 -39.51 -0.07 -29.82
CA PRO A 319 -40.73 0.19 -29.05
C PRO A 319 -41.91 -0.55 -29.70
N ALA A 320 -42.70 -1.24 -28.88
CA ALA A 320 -43.92 -1.90 -29.30
C ALA A 320 -44.86 -0.88 -30.00
N PRO A 321 -45.55 -1.26 -31.08
CA PRO A 321 -46.52 -0.38 -31.71
C PRO A 321 -47.63 -0.07 -30.70
N LYS A 322 -47.89 1.22 -30.50
CA LYS A 322 -49.04 1.66 -29.70
C LYS A 322 -50.34 1.23 -30.39
N PRO A 323 -51.38 0.87 -29.62
CA PRO A 323 -52.69 0.51 -30.16
C PRO A 323 -53.34 1.70 -30.90
#